data_AF-X1FFG8-F1
#
_entry.id   AF-X1FFG8-F1
#
_cell.length_a   1.000
_cell.length_b   1.000
_cell.length_c   1.000
_cell.angle_alpha   90.00
_cell.angle_beta   90.00
_cell.angle_gamma   90.00
#
_symmetry.space_group_name_H-M   'P 1'
#
loop_
_entity.id
_entity.type
_entity.pdbx_description
1 polymer ?
#
loop_
_entity_poly.entity_id
_entity_poly.type
_entity_poly.pdbx_seq_one_letter_code
_entity_poly.pdbx_strand_id
1 'polypeptide(L)'
;QPIAGAISDRSSFRWGRRRPYILLGTILAMLLLPGIGFSGSYLTLFIIYCLLQGSCNIAQGPYQGFIPDLVSGERRGLGSGVKTLLEFVGGIALVWLVFYFMDRYVTEQGGLWLWLLLAMLAIVLLGAMVTTVVTVKERPGGGGSQLPLLPTLYKSFKIDVKASPDFIRFLVSRLLVLTAWATLQRYALFFLMDVIGIANPLTVRNDLLIVVGACMVAAAYPAGRLSDRVGRRPIVVSSGLLGALGIVVLFFSHSYGYIMFA
;
A
#
# COMPACT_ATOMS: atom_id res chain seq x y z
N GLN A 1 -8.69 6.65 -4.92
CA GLN A 1 -7.96 5.77 -5.86
C GLN A 1 -8.66 5.50 -7.23
N PRO A 2 -9.91 4.98 -7.33
CA PRO A 2 -10.48 4.56 -8.62
C PRO A 2 -10.74 5.73 -9.58
N ILE A 3 -11.16 6.88 -9.04
CA ILE A 3 -11.38 8.11 -9.83
C ILE A 3 -10.08 8.61 -10.45
N ALA A 4 -8.99 8.66 -9.68
CA ALA A 4 -7.68 9.09 -10.17
C ALA A 4 -7.12 8.13 -11.24
N GLY A 5 -7.33 6.82 -11.08
CA GLY A 5 -6.98 5.83 -12.11
C GLY A 5 -7.77 6.02 -13.41
N ALA A 6 -9.09 6.22 -13.31
CA ALA A 6 -9.96 6.44 -14.48
C ALA A 6 -9.66 7.75 -15.23
N ILE A 7 -9.31 8.81 -14.50
CA ILE A 7 -8.90 10.10 -15.08
C ILE A 7 -7.53 9.95 -15.75
N SER A 8 -6.58 9.28 -15.08
CA SER A 8 -5.25 9.05 -15.65
C SER A 8 -5.28 8.21 -16.92
N ASP A 9 -6.11 7.18 -16.99
CA ASP A 9 -6.22 6.29 -18.15
C ASP A 9 -6.73 6.97 -19.44
N ARG A 10 -7.17 8.24 -19.38
CA ARG A 10 -7.69 9.00 -20.53
C ARG A 10 -6.79 10.13 -20.99
N SER A 11 -5.72 10.43 -20.26
CA SER A 11 -4.92 11.61 -20.53
C SER A 11 -3.93 11.39 -21.66
N SER A 12 -4.04 12.21 -22.70
CA SER A 12 -3.19 12.19 -23.90
C SER A 12 -2.00 13.13 -23.80
N PHE A 13 -1.36 13.22 -22.63
CA PHE A 13 -0.19 14.08 -22.47
C PHE A 13 1.00 13.53 -23.26
N ARG A 14 1.79 14.43 -23.86
CA ARG A 14 3.01 14.08 -24.62
C ARG A 14 4.05 13.33 -23.78
N TRP A 15 3.96 13.42 -22.46
CA TRP A 15 4.86 12.78 -21.49
C TRP A 15 4.39 11.40 -21.00
N GLY A 16 3.26 10.91 -21.51
CA GLY A 16 2.64 9.66 -21.06
C GLY A 16 1.30 9.89 -20.37
N ARG A 17 0.53 8.80 -20.25
CA ARG A 17 -0.83 8.76 -19.73
C ARG A 17 -0.87 8.75 -18.20
N ARG A 18 0.09 8.09 -17.54
CA ARG A 18 0.10 7.87 -16.08
C ARG A 18 1.07 8.78 -15.34
N ARG A 19 2.24 9.07 -15.92
CA ARG A 19 3.30 9.94 -15.38
C ARG A 19 2.85 11.29 -14.80
N PRO A 20 2.03 12.12 -15.48
CA PRO A 20 1.68 13.44 -14.97
C PRO A 20 0.89 13.40 -13.65
N TYR A 21 0.06 12.37 -13.45
CA TYR A 21 -0.72 12.20 -12.22
C TYR A 21 0.13 11.75 -11.05
N ILE A 22 1.11 10.87 -11.31
CA ILE A 22 2.09 10.46 -10.30
C ILE A 22 2.93 11.66 -9.87
N LEU A 23 3.39 12.47 -10.83
CA LEU A 23 4.10 13.73 -10.58
C LEU A 23 3.27 14.68 -9.72
N LEU A 24 2.04 14.97 -10.15
CA LEU A 24 1.16 15.90 -9.46
C LEU A 24 0.85 15.45 -8.03
N GLY A 25 0.46 14.18 -7.84
CA GLY A 25 0.15 13.62 -6.52
C GLY A 25 1.36 13.64 -5.59
N THR A 26 2.56 13.37 -6.13
CA THR A 26 3.79 13.35 -5.33
C THR A 26 4.25 14.75 -4.95
N ILE A 27 4.20 15.72 -5.88
CA ILE A 27 4.51 17.12 -5.60
C ILE A 27 3.55 17.66 -4.54
N LEU A 28 2.24 17.39 -4.67
CA LEU A 28 1.26 17.83 -3.70
C LEU A 28 1.51 17.20 -2.32
N ALA A 29 1.86 15.92 -2.28
CA ALA A 29 2.23 15.24 -1.03
C ALA A 29 3.48 15.87 -0.38
N MET A 30 4.50 16.20 -1.18
CA MET A 30 5.72 16.88 -0.69
C MET A 30 5.43 18.26 -0.11
N LEU A 31 4.53 19.04 -0.72
CA LEU A 31 4.15 20.37 -0.22
C LEU A 31 3.32 20.31 1.06
N LEU A 32 2.53 19.24 1.24
CA LEU A 32 1.70 19.05 2.43
C LEU A 32 2.47 18.44 3.61
N LEU A 33 3.58 17.76 3.35
CA LEU A 33 4.39 17.07 4.37
C LEU A 33 4.89 18.01 5.49
N PRO A 34 5.47 19.20 5.19
CA PRO A 34 5.83 20.20 6.20
C PRO A 34 4.65 20.70 7.04
N GLY A 35 3.43 20.62 6.51
CA GLY A 35 2.22 21.04 7.21
C GLY A 35 1.99 20.29 8.52
N ILE A 36 2.48 19.06 8.63
CA ILE A 36 2.44 18.26 9.87
C ILE A 36 3.27 18.92 10.98
N GLY A 37 4.38 19.59 10.64
CA GLY A 37 5.22 20.29 11.61
C GLY A 37 4.62 21.63 12.08
N PHE A 38 3.83 22.29 11.23
CA PHE A 38 3.23 23.60 11.54
C PHE A 38 1.84 23.52 12.21
N SER A 39 1.26 22.33 12.31
CA SER A 39 -0.10 22.18 12.80
C SER A 39 -0.17 22.34 14.33
N GLY A 40 -0.72 23.47 14.78
CA GLY A 40 -0.95 23.75 16.20
C GLY A 40 -2.27 23.20 16.76
N SER A 41 -3.08 22.52 15.94
CA SER A 41 -4.40 21.99 16.34
C SER A 41 -4.69 20.66 15.66
N TYR A 42 -5.43 19.79 16.35
CA TYR A 42 -5.91 18.51 15.82
C TYR A 42 -6.71 18.69 14.52
N LEU A 43 -7.54 19.73 14.42
CA LEU A 43 -8.34 19.97 13.22
C LEU A 43 -7.44 20.27 12.00
N THR A 44 -6.41 21.09 12.19
CA THR A 44 -5.43 21.41 11.15
C THR A 44 -4.65 20.15 10.73
N LEU A 45 -4.21 19.34 11.70
CA LEU A 45 -3.58 18.04 11.44
C LEU A 45 -4.49 17.12 10.62
N PHE A 46 -5.76 17.01 11.01
CA PHE A 46 -6.74 16.16 10.34
C PHE A 46 -6.95 16.57 8.88
N ILE A 47 -7.09 17.88 8.62
CA ILE A 47 -7.24 18.41 7.26
C ILE A 47 -5.99 18.13 6.42
N ILE A 48 -4.79 18.41 6.95
CA ILE A 48 -3.53 18.15 6.26
C ILE A 48 -3.37 16.66 5.96
N TYR A 49 -3.70 15.80 6.92
CA TYR A 49 -3.68 14.35 6.74
C TYR A 49 -4.65 13.90 5.64
N CYS A 50 -5.87 14.44 5.59
CA CYS A 50 -6.84 14.13 4.54
C CYS A 50 -6.35 14.56 3.15
N LEU A 51 -5.76 15.76 3.04
CA LEU A 51 -5.17 16.25 1.81
C LEU A 51 -3.96 15.41 1.37
N LEU A 52 -3.13 15.00 2.33
CA LEU A 52 -1.98 14.13 2.07
C LEU A 52 -2.44 12.75 1.55
N GLN A 53 -3.47 12.16 2.19
CA GLN A 53 -4.09 10.93 1.72
C GLN A 53 -4.68 11.08 0.31
N GLY A 54 -5.34 12.20 0.02
CA GLY A 54 -5.85 12.52 -1.31
C GLY A 54 -4.73 12.56 -2.36
N SER A 55 -3.65 13.27 -2.06
CA SER A 55 -2.44 13.38 -2.90
C SER A 55 -1.80 12.02 -3.19
N CYS A 56 -1.58 11.22 -2.14
CA CYS A 56 -1.06 9.86 -2.26
C CYS A 56 -1.98 8.97 -3.11
N ASN A 57 -3.30 9.11 -2.96
CA ASN A 57 -4.29 8.37 -3.74
C ASN A 57 -4.29 8.74 -5.23
N ILE A 58 -3.96 10.00 -5.57
CA ILE A 58 -3.81 10.46 -6.95
C ILE A 58 -2.61 9.80 -7.62
N ALA A 59 -1.51 9.61 -6.89
CA ALA A 59 -0.32 8.94 -7.39
C ALA A 59 -0.45 7.39 -7.42
N GLN A 60 -1.05 6.79 -6.38
CA GLN A 60 -1.14 5.34 -6.24
C GLN A 60 -1.98 4.67 -7.33
N GLY A 61 -3.10 5.28 -7.75
CA GLY A 61 -3.98 4.71 -8.77
C GLY A 61 -3.25 4.41 -10.09
N PRO A 62 -2.65 5.43 -10.73
CA PRO A 62 -1.85 5.26 -11.94
C PRO A 62 -0.65 4.34 -11.74
N TYR A 63 0.04 4.42 -10.59
CA TYR A 63 1.19 3.59 -10.29
C TYR A 63 0.86 2.08 -10.31
N GLN A 64 -0.31 1.68 -9.83
CA GLN A 64 -0.76 0.27 -9.88
C GLN A 64 -1.02 -0.21 -11.31
N GLY A 65 -1.33 0.69 -12.24
CA GLY A 65 -1.53 0.36 -13.65
C GLY A 65 -0.24 0.14 -14.44
N PHE A 66 0.94 0.44 -13.89
CA PHE A 66 2.20 0.21 -14.61
C PHE A 66 2.56 -1.25 -14.80
N ILE A 67 2.27 -2.11 -13.82
CA ILE A 67 2.57 -3.55 -13.93
C ILE A 67 1.86 -4.18 -15.11
N PRO A 68 0.52 -4.09 -15.25
CA PRO A 68 -0.16 -4.72 -16.39
C PRO A 68 0.21 -4.09 -17.74
N ASP A 69 0.58 -2.81 -17.76
CA ASP A 69 0.91 -2.05 -18.97
C ASP A 69 2.35 -2.31 -19.48
N LEU A 70 3.33 -2.50 -18.58
CA LEU A 70 4.75 -2.64 -18.93
C LEU A 70 5.23 -4.10 -18.94
N VAL A 71 4.57 -4.99 -18.19
CA VAL A 71 4.99 -6.39 -18.05
C VAL A 71 4.15 -7.30 -18.94
N SER A 72 4.84 -8.14 -19.74
CA SER A 72 4.20 -9.15 -20.59
C SER A 72 3.31 -10.09 -19.77
N GLY A 73 2.20 -10.54 -20.36
CA GLY A 73 1.15 -11.31 -19.68
C GLY A 73 1.67 -12.49 -18.85
N GLU A 74 2.68 -13.18 -19.35
CA GLU A 74 3.33 -14.37 -18.76
C GLU A 74 4.21 -14.09 -17.54
N ARG A 75 4.67 -12.84 -17.34
CA ARG A 75 5.58 -12.46 -16.24
C ARG A 75 4.93 -11.50 -15.24
N ARG A 76 3.62 -11.31 -15.33
CA ARG A 76 2.89 -10.34 -14.47
C ARG A 76 2.89 -10.76 -13.01
N GLY A 77 2.86 -12.06 -12.70
CA GLY A 77 2.95 -12.57 -11.33
C GLY A 77 4.32 -12.29 -10.71
N LEU A 78 5.40 -12.54 -11.44
CA LEU A 78 6.76 -12.16 -11.06
C LEU A 78 6.90 -10.65 -10.86
N GLY A 79 6.41 -9.83 -11.79
CA GLY A 79 6.45 -8.37 -11.68
C GLY A 79 5.69 -7.85 -10.45
N SER A 80 4.52 -8.42 -10.16
CA SER A 80 3.77 -8.09 -8.94
C SER A 80 4.46 -8.55 -7.68
N GLY A 81 5.08 -9.75 -7.69
CA GLY A 81 5.82 -10.28 -6.54
C GLY A 81 7.02 -9.41 -6.17
N VAL A 82 7.83 -9.00 -7.17
CA VAL A 82 8.97 -8.10 -6.96
C VAL A 82 8.52 -6.73 -6.46
N LYS A 83 7.45 -6.16 -7.04
CA LYS A 83 6.88 -4.90 -6.54
C LYS A 83 6.49 -5.01 -5.07
N THR A 84 5.73 -6.03 -4.70
CA THR A 84 5.28 -6.24 -3.32
C THR A 84 6.46 -6.44 -2.37
N LEU A 85 7.50 -7.17 -2.80
CA LEU A 85 8.74 -7.31 -2.04
C LEU A 85 9.40 -5.95 -1.78
N LEU A 86 9.55 -5.12 -2.81
CA LEU A 86 10.13 -3.78 -2.68
C LEU A 86 9.27 -2.85 -1.81
N GLU A 87 7.95 -2.95 -1.88
CA GLU A 87 7.03 -2.20 -1.01
C GLU A 87 7.22 -2.58 0.47
N PHE A 88 7.39 -3.87 0.79
CA PHE A 88 7.64 -4.29 2.16
C PHE A 88 9.03 -3.89 2.66
N VAL A 89 10.07 -4.14 1.88
CA VAL A 89 11.45 -3.77 2.26
C VAL A 89 11.56 -2.26 2.46
N GLY A 90 11.01 -1.47 1.52
CA GLY A 90 10.98 -0.01 1.62
C GLY A 90 10.13 0.47 2.80
N GLY A 91 8.98 -0.17 3.04
CA GLY A 91 8.11 0.12 4.18
C GLY A 91 8.80 -0.11 5.52
N ILE A 92 9.46 -1.25 5.70
CA ILE A 92 10.24 -1.55 6.92
C ILE A 92 11.35 -0.53 7.10
N ALA A 93 12.13 -0.25 6.05
CA ALA A 93 13.22 0.72 6.12
C ALA A 93 12.75 2.13 6.52
N LEU A 94 11.63 2.60 5.93
CA LEU A 94 11.05 3.90 6.26
C LEU A 94 10.44 3.95 7.66
N VAL A 95 9.82 2.87 8.13
CA VAL A 95 9.29 2.78 9.49
C VAL A 95 10.43 2.86 10.51
N TRP A 96 11.51 2.09 10.31
CA TRP A 96 12.71 2.17 11.13
C TRP A 96 13.31 3.57 11.16
N LEU A 97 13.37 4.22 10.00
CA LEU A 97 13.80 5.60 9.90
C LEU A 97 12.94 6.54 10.74
N VAL A 98 11.61 6.46 10.61
CA VAL A 98 10.67 7.27 11.40
C VAL A 98 10.88 7.04 12.90
N PHE A 99 11.00 5.78 13.33
CA PHE A 99 11.26 5.45 14.73
C PHE A 99 12.56 6.08 15.25
N TYR A 100 13.66 5.98 14.50
CA TYR A 100 14.95 6.53 14.90
C TYR A 100 14.92 8.05 15.16
N PHE A 101 14.18 8.81 14.34
CA PHE A 101 14.04 10.25 14.52
C PHE A 101 13.00 10.62 15.57
N MET A 102 11.90 9.88 15.67
CA MET A 102 10.85 10.13 16.67
C MET A 102 11.31 9.82 18.09
N ASP A 103 12.14 8.79 18.28
CA ASP A 103 12.75 8.49 19.58
C ASP A 103 13.59 9.66 20.11
N ARG A 104 14.37 10.31 19.24
CA ARG A 104 15.15 11.52 19.56
C ARG A 104 14.31 12.77 19.75
N TYR A 105 13.25 12.91 18.97
CA TYR A 105 12.29 13.99 19.16
C TYR A 105 11.68 13.96 20.58
N VAL A 106 11.31 12.77 21.07
CA VAL A 106 10.75 12.59 22.41
C VAL A 106 11.82 12.77 23.50
N THR A 107 13.00 12.17 23.32
CA THR A 107 14.06 12.16 24.35
C THR A 107 14.75 13.51 24.50
N GLU A 108 15.03 14.21 23.39
CA GLU A 108 15.79 15.46 23.38
C GLU A 108 14.91 16.71 23.27
N GLN A 109 13.57 16.55 23.17
CA GLN A 109 12.57 17.63 22.99
C GLN A 109 12.89 18.61 21.85
N GLY A 110 13.69 18.17 20.88
CA GLY A 110 14.16 19.02 19.79
C GLY A 110 13.20 19.00 18.60
N GLY A 111 12.47 20.10 18.37
CA GLY A 111 11.67 20.28 17.14
C GLY A 111 12.49 20.11 15.85
N LEU A 112 13.81 20.29 15.91
CA LEU A 112 14.76 20.02 14.82
C LEU A 112 14.69 18.57 14.31
N TRP A 113 14.53 17.58 15.20
CA TRP A 113 14.44 16.17 14.81
C TRP A 113 13.19 15.85 13.98
N LEU A 114 12.07 16.54 14.28
CA LEU A 114 10.85 16.45 13.48
C LEU A 114 11.09 17.02 12.07
N TRP A 115 11.72 18.19 11.97
CA TRP A 115 12.04 18.80 10.67
C TRP A 115 13.02 17.97 9.85
N LEU A 116 14.04 17.37 10.48
CA LEU A 116 14.96 16.44 9.83
C LEU A 116 14.25 15.19 9.31
N LEU A 117 13.32 14.63 10.09
CA LEU A 117 12.50 13.51 9.63
C LEU A 117 11.67 13.89 8.40
N LEU A 118 10.93 14.99 8.47
CA LEU A 118 10.09 15.46 7.36
C LEU A 118 10.92 15.76 6.11
N ALA A 119 12.09 16.39 6.28
CA ALA A 119 13.03 16.64 5.20
C ALA A 119 13.54 15.34 4.56
N MET A 120 13.92 14.34 5.37
CA MET A 120 14.40 13.07 4.83
C MET A 120 13.30 12.32 4.08
N LEU A 121 12.07 12.28 4.61
CA LEU A 121 10.93 11.69 3.91
C LEU A 121 10.64 12.39 2.58
N ALA A 122 10.73 13.72 2.55
CA ALA A 122 10.59 14.49 1.31
C ALA A 122 11.70 14.19 0.30
N ILE A 123 12.96 14.03 0.76
CA ILE A 123 14.10 13.67 -0.11
C ILE A 123 13.91 12.27 -0.71
N VAL A 124 13.52 11.28 0.11
CA VAL A 124 13.27 9.91 -0.37
C VAL A 124 12.14 9.90 -1.39
N LEU A 125 11.05 10.63 -1.09
CA LEU A 125 9.90 10.74 -1.98
C LEU A 125 10.27 11.43 -3.31
N LEU A 126 11.06 12.51 -3.26
CA LEU A 126 11.58 13.20 -4.45
C LEU A 126 12.49 12.29 -5.28
N GLY A 127 13.41 11.58 -4.63
CA GLY A 127 14.31 10.63 -5.29
C GLY A 127 13.51 9.56 -6.03
N ALA A 128 12.54 8.93 -5.36
CA ALA A 128 11.67 7.94 -5.97
C ALA A 128 10.85 8.52 -7.16
N MET A 129 10.35 9.74 -7.02
CA MET A 129 9.62 10.45 -8.07
C MET A 129 10.49 10.69 -9.31
N VAL A 130 11.70 11.23 -9.10
CA VAL A 130 12.67 11.51 -10.17
C VAL A 130 13.07 10.22 -10.87
N THR A 131 13.41 9.17 -10.13
CA THR A 131 13.73 7.85 -10.70
C THR A 131 12.56 7.32 -11.52
N THR A 132 11.32 7.46 -11.06
CA THR A 132 10.14 7.00 -11.81
C THR A 132 9.99 7.76 -13.14
N VAL A 133 10.19 9.09 -13.12
CA VAL A 133 10.05 9.95 -14.32
C VAL A 133 11.23 9.85 -15.28
N VAL A 134 12.41 9.45 -14.83
CA VAL A 134 13.56 9.24 -15.71
C VAL A 134 13.49 7.84 -16.32
N THR A 135 13.22 6.82 -15.51
CA THR A 135 13.35 5.41 -15.93
C THR A 135 12.13 4.90 -16.71
N VAL A 136 10.91 5.27 -16.32
CA VAL A 136 9.69 4.63 -16.84
C VAL A 136 9.19 5.30 -18.12
N LYS A 137 9.88 5.17 -19.26
CA LYS A 137 9.45 5.84 -20.50
C LYS A 137 8.12 5.28 -21.01
N GLU A 138 7.04 6.05 -20.84
CA GLU A 138 5.73 5.73 -21.42
C GLU A 138 5.69 6.09 -22.90
N ARG A 139 5.09 5.23 -23.72
CA ARG A 139 4.71 5.60 -25.09
C ARG A 139 3.55 6.61 -25.01
N PRO A 140 3.57 7.72 -25.78
CA PRO A 140 2.45 8.66 -25.82
C PRO A 140 1.15 7.91 -26.11
N GLY A 141 0.11 8.17 -25.31
CA GLY A 141 -1.20 7.55 -25.52
C GLY A 141 -1.73 7.95 -26.90
N GLY A 142 -1.88 6.97 -27.80
CA GLY A 142 -2.52 7.17 -29.09
C GLY A 142 -4.01 7.50 -28.87
N GLY A 143 -4.39 8.75 -29.15
CA GLY A 143 -5.78 9.19 -29.24
C GLY A 143 -6.57 9.18 -27.92
N GLY A 144 -6.52 10.29 -27.18
CA GLY A 144 -7.44 10.50 -26.06
C GLY A 144 -8.90 10.53 -26.54
N SER A 145 -9.75 9.65 -26.01
CA SER A 145 -11.19 9.66 -26.30
C SER A 145 -11.81 10.98 -25.80
N GLN A 146 -12.38 11.78 -26.69
CA GLN A 146 -12.98 13.09 -26.41
C GLN A 146 -14.31 13.06 -25.63
N LEU A 147 -14.61 11.99 -24.88
CA LEU A 147 -15.89 11.85 -24.19
C LEU A 147 -15.88 12.52 -22.80
N PRO A 148 -16.96 13.24 -22.42
CA PRO A 148 -17.03 13.97 -21.16
C PRO A 148 -16.84 13.09 -19.91
N LEU A 149 -16.05 13.59 -18.96
CA LEU A 149 -15.57 12.86 -17.77
C LEU A 149 -16.71 12.39 -16.85
N LEU A 150 -17.67 13.27 -16.56
CA LEU A 150 -18.77 12.99 -15.62
C LEU A 150 -19.72 11.86 -16.07
N PRO A 151 -20.33 11.91 -17.27
CA PRO A 151 -21.28 10.87 -17.69
C PRO A 151 -20.62 9.51 -17.89
N THR A 152 -19.32 9.48 -18.21
CA THR A 152 -18.60 8.21 -18.35
C THR A 152 -18.13 7.63 -17.02
N LEU A 153 -17.72 8.47 -16.05
CA LEU A 153 -17.50 8.02 -14.67
C LEU A 153 -18.80 7.46 -14.09
N TYR A 154 -19.93 8.14 -14.30
CA TYR A 154 -21.23 7.64 -13.88
C TYR A 154 -21.58 6.29 -14.55
N LYS A 155 -21.30 6.11 -15.85
CA LYS A 155 -21.45 4.81 -16.53
C LYS A 155 -20.49 3.74 -16.02
N SER A 156 -19.24 4.07 -15.70
CA SER A 156 -18.29 3.13 -15.08
C SER A 156 -18.67 2.73 -13.65
N PHE A 157 -19.39 3.58 -12.91
CA PHE A 157 -19.96 3.25 -11.61
C PHE A 157 -21.32 2.54 -11.72
N LYS A 158 -22.06 2.72 -12.81
CA LYS A 158 -23.18 1.87 -13.22
C LYS A 158 -22.67 0.53 -13.78
N ILE A 159 -21.97 -0.22 -12.94
CA ILE A 159 -21.71 -1.64 -13.22
C ILE A 159 -23.04 -2.35 -13.01
N ASP A 160 -23.56 -3.02 -14.02
CA ASP A 160 -24.70 -3.93 -13.86
C ASP A 160 -24.26 -5.11 -12.99
N VAL A 161 -24.48 -4.96 -11.68
CA VAL A 161 -24.14 -5.91 -10.63
C VAL A 161 -24.72 -7.30 -10.95
N LYS A 162 -25.94 -7.35 -11.51
CA LYS A 162 -26.58 -8.61 -11.91
C LYS A 162 -25.96 -9.29 -13.14
N ALA A 163 -25.27 -8.55 -14.02
CA ALA A 163 -24.66 -9.10 -15.23
C ALA A 163 -23.23 -9.65 -15.00
N SER A 164 -22.63 -9.38 -13.84
CA SER A 164 -21.23 -9.72 -13.54
C SER A 164 -21.06 -10.44 -12.19
N PRO A 165 -21.64 -11.66 -12.02
CA PRO A 165 -21.58 -12.40 -10.76
C PRO A 165 -20.14 -12.70 -10.30
N ASP A 166 -19.22 -12.93 -11.24
CA ASP A 166 -17.81 -13.17 -10.92
C ASP A 166 -17.10 -11.93 -10.36
N PHE A 167 -17.52 -10.72 -10.77
CA PHE A 167 -17.01 -9.47 -10.22
C PHE A 167 -17.47 -9.28 -8.77
N ILE A 168 -18.73 -9.58 -8.45
CA ILE A 168 -19.23 -9.52 -7.07
C ILE A 168 -18.48 -10.52 -6.19
N ARG A 169 -18.34 -11.77 -6.64
CA ARG A 169 -17.62 -12.81 -5.89
C ARG A 169 -16.18 -12.40 -5.60
N PHE A 170 -15.51 -11.81 -6.59
CA PHE A 170 -14.19 -11.21 -6.40
C PHE A 170 -14.21 -10.08 -5.37
N LEU A 171 -15.15 -9.14 -5.47
CA LEU A 171 -15.26 -8.00 -4.55
C LEU A 171 -15.54 -8.45 -3.10
N VAL A 172 -16.44 -9.40 -2.90
CA VAL A 172 -16.77 -9.97 -1.58
C VAL A 172 -15.56 -10.70 -1.00
N SER A 173 -14.90 -11.55 -1.79
CA SER A 173 -13.68 -12.24 -1.33
C SER A 173 -12.59 -11.24 -0.94
N ARG A 174 -12.42 -10.16 -1.71
CA ARG A 174 -11.44 -9.10 -1.44
C ARG A 174 -11.81 -8.32 -0.18
N LEU A 175 -13.08 -8.00 0.02
CA LEU A 175 -13.59 -7.34 1.21
C LEU A 175 -13.27 -8.18 2.46
N LEU A 176 -13.64 -9.47 2.45
CA LEU A 176 -13.41 -10.36 3.58
C LEU A 176 -11.92 -10.49 3.93
N VAL A 177 -11.06 -10.66 2.91
CA VAL A 177 -9.61 -10.73 3.12
C VAL A 177 -9.04 -9.42 3.68
N LEU A 178 -9.47 -8.27 3.15
CA LEU A 178 -9.02 -6.96 3.64
C LEU A 178 -9.52 -6.68 5.05
N THR A 179 -10.75 -7.08 5.38
CA THR A 179 -11.30 -6.97 6.73
C THR A 179 -10.53 -7.86 7.70
N ALA A 180 -10.29 -9.13 7.36
CA ALA A 180 -9.50 -10.04 8.20
C ALA A 180 -8.09 -9.48 8.46
N TRP A 181 -7.41 -9.01 7.40
CA TRP A 181 -6.10 -8.35 7.50
C TRP A 181 -6.14 -7.13 8.42
N ALA A 182 -7.09 -6.20 8.21
CA ALA A 182 -7.17 -4.97 8.99
C ALA A 182 -7.52 -5.23 10.47
N THR A 183 -8.38 -6.21 10.73
CA THR A 183 -8.73 -6.63 12.10
C THR A 183 -7.53 -7.26 12.78
N LEU A 184 -6.83 -8.19 12.14
CA LEU A 184 -5.63 -8.81 12.69
C LEU A 184 -4.58 -7.74 13.03
N GLN A 185 -4.29 -6.82 12.10
CA GLN A 185 -3.30 -5.77 12.32
C GLN A 185 -3.66 -4.80 13.46
N ARG A 186 -4.94 -4.47 13.65
CA ARG A 186 -5.40 -3.57 14.72
C ARG A 186 -5.51 -4.27 16.08
N TYR A 187 -6.01 -5.50 16.10
CA TYR A 187 -6.33 -6.21 17.33
C TYR A 187 -5.25 -7.18 17.82
N ALA A 188 -4.24 -7.50 17.01
CA ALA A 188 -3.09 -8.30 17.45
C ALA A 188 -2.45 -7.70 18.71
N LEU A 189 -2.34 -6.38 18.78
CA LEU A 189 -1.85 -5.67 19.97
C LEU A 189 -2.69 -5.93 21.22
N PHE A 190 -4.00 -5.80 21.11
CA PHE A 190 -4.92 -6.01 22.23
C PHE A 190 -4.93 -7.48 22.65
N PHE A 191 -4.86 -8.42 21.69
CA PHE A 191 -4.73 -9.85 21.98
C PHE A 191 -3.46 -10.18 22.78
N LEU A 192 -2.31 -9.64 22.37
CA LEU A 192 -1.04 -9.83 23.09
C LEU A 192 -1.07 -9.25 24.52
N MET A 193 -1.80 -8.14 24.72
CA MET A 193 -1.90 -7.46 26.00
C MET A 193 -2.90 -8.16 26.94
N ASP A 194 -4.11 -8.43 26.46
CA ASP A 194 -5.25 -8.83 27.30
C ASP A 194 -5.31 -10.35 27.52
N VAL A 195 -4.84 -11.17 26.57
CA VAL A 195 -4.93 -12.64 26.66
C VAL A 195 -3.63 -13.26 27.18
N ILE A 196 -2.48 -12.74 26.75
CA ILE A 196 -1.17 -13.31 27.12
C ILE A 196 -0.57 -12.59 28.35
N GLY A 197 -0.99 -11.36 28.64
CA GLY A 197 -0.52 -10.62 29.81
C GLY A 197 0.95 -10.17 29.71
N ILE A 198 1.45 -9.91 28.51
CA ILE A 198 2.86 -9.52 28.30
C ILE A 198 3.08 -8.09 28.82
N ALA A 199 3.94 -7.94 29.82
CA ALA A 199 4.26 -6.66 30.48
C ALA A 199 4.98 -5.63 29.58
N ASN A 200 5.56 -6.04 28.45
CA ASN A 200 6.19 -5.16 27.44
C ASN A 200 5.59 -5.36 26.03
N PRO A 201 4.43 -4.74 25.73
CA PRO A 201 3.69 -4.93 24.48
C PRO A 201 4.41 -4.38 23.24
N LEU A 202 5.26 -3.36 23.42
CA LEU A 202 5.90 -2.65 22.31
C LEU A 202 6.98 -3.48 21.63
N THR A 203 7.81 -4.19 22.41
CA THR A 203 8.89 -5.04 21.89
C THR A 203 8.31 -6.26 21.17
N VAL A 204 7.32 -6.92 21.77
CA VAL A 204 6.68 -8.10 21.18
C VAL A 204 5.90 -7.76 19.89
N ARG A 205 5.20 -6.62 19.84
CA ARG A 205 4.57 -6.17 18.59
C ARG A 205 5.61 -5.99 17.49
N ASN A 206 6.73 -5.34 17.81
CA ASN A 206 7.75 -5.04 16.83
C ASN A 206 8.39 -6.32 16.30
N ASP A 207 8.66 -7.31 17.16
CA ASP A 207 9.15 -8.64 16.75
C ASP A 207 8.13 -9.36 15.85
N LEU A 208 6.84 -9.33 16.20
CA LEU A 208 5.78 -9.94 15.40
C LEU A 208 5.65 -9.30 14.02
N LEU A 209 5.77 -7.96 13.94
CA LEU A 209 5.81 -7.24 12.67
C LEU A 209 7.03 -7.59 11.83
N ILE A 210 8.19 -7.81 12.47
CA ILE A 210 9.42 -8.24 11.78
C ILE A 210 9.24 -9.66 11.23
N VAL A 211 8.71 -10.59 12.02
CA VAL A 211 8.45 -11.98 11.59
C VAL A 211 7.46 -12.00 10.42
N VAL A 212 6.33 -11.32 10.55
CA VAL A 212 5.33 -11.21 9.47
C VAL A 212 5.95 -10.56 8.23
N GLY A 213 6.71 -9.47 8.39
CA GLY A 213 7.40 -8.80 7.30
C GLY A 213 8.41 -9.71 6.59
N ALA A 214 9.20 -10.47 7.35
CA ALA A 214 10.16 -11.43 6.82
C ALA A 214 9.46 -12.57 6.06
N CYS A 215 8.40 -13.14 6.63
CA CYS A 215 7.58 -14.15 5.97
C CYS A 215 6.96 -13.62 4.66
N MET A 216 6.47 -12.39 4.65
CA MET A 216 5.92 -11.76 3.44
C MET A 216 6.98 -11.55 2.37
N VAL A 217 8.18 -11.10 2.73
CA VAL A 217 9.31 -10.94 1.79
C VAL A 217 9.73 -12.30 1.23
N ALA A 218 9.86 -13.31 2.10
CA ALA A 218 10.23 -14.67 1.71
C ALA A 218 9.18 -15.31 0.79
N ALA A 219 7.89 -15.04 1.03
CA ALA A 219 6.79 -15.61 0.25
C ALA A 219 6.49 -14.85 -1.06
N ALA A 220 6.75 -13.54 -1.12
CA ALA A 220 6.33 -12.68 -2.25
C ALA A 220 6.91 -13.13 -3.60
N TYR A 221 8.22 -13.41 -3.65
CA TYR A 221 8.90 -13.84 -4.87
C TYR A 221 8.48 -15.26 -5.33
N PRO A 222 8.54 -16.31 -4.49
CA PRO A 222 8.15 -17.66 -4.90
C PRO A 222 6.66 -17.75 -5.23
N ALA A 223 5.78 -17.05 -4.49
CA ALA A 223 4.36 -17.00 -4.82
C ALA A 223 4.11 -16.33 -6.19
N GLY A 224 4.83 -15.25 -6.51
CA GLY A 224 4.76 -14.60 -7.82
C GLY A 224 5.18 -15.53 -8.96
N ARG A 225 6.29 -16.26 -8.79
CA ARG A 225 6.78 -17.22 -9.78
C ARG A 225 5.86 -18.43 -9.94
N LEU A 226 5.33 -18.94 -8.84
CA LEU A 226 4.39 -20.06 -8.86
C LEU A 226 3.08 -19.64 -9.54
N SER A 227 2.66 -18.39 -9.38
CA SER A 227 1.43 -17.83 -9.97
C SER A 227 1.50 -17.79 -11.49
N ASP A 228 2.69 -17.47 -12.02
CA ASP A 228 2.93 -17.50 -13.46
C ASP A 228 2.95 -18.93 -14.03
N ARG A 229 3.26 -19.97 -13.22
CA ARG A 229 3.28 -21.38 -13.67
C ARG A 229 1.94 -22.10 -13.55
N VAL A 230 1.25 -21.93 -12.42
CA VAL A 230 0.04 -22.70 -12.07
C VAL A 230 -1.24 -21.90 -12.39
N GLY A 231 -1.11 -20.60 -12.63
CA GLY A 231 -2.22 -19.68 -12.82
C GLY A 231 -2.68 -19.04 -11.51
N ARG A 232 -3.35 -17.89 -11.63
CA ARG A 232 -3.65 -17.00 -10.49
C ARG A 232 -4.71 -17.56 -9.53
N ARG A 233 -5.73 -18.22 -10.07
CA ARG A 233 -6.89 -18.71 -9.31
C ARG A 233 -6.52 -19.73 -8.22
N PRO A 234 -5.78 -20.82 -8.50
CA PRO A 234 -5.41 -21.79 -7.47
C PRO A 234 -4.56 -21.18 -6.36
N ILE A 235 -3.63 -20.26 -6.70
CA ILE A 235 -2.76 -19.62 -5.69
C ILE A 235 -3.54 -18.74 -4.73
N VAL A 236 -4.49 -17.96 -5.25
CA VAL A 236 -5.34 -17.10 -4.39
C VAL A 236 -6.20 -17.95 -3.45
N VAL A 237 -6.70 -19.10 -3.91
CA VAL A 237 -7.49 -20.00 -3.06
C VAL A 237 -6.60 -20.67 -2.02
N SER A 238 -5.44 -21.19 -2.41
CA SER A 238 -4.53 -21.86 -1.47
C SER A 238 -3.99 -20.89 -0.42
N SER A 239 -3.65 -19.65 -0.78
CA SER A 239 -3.20 -18.64 0.18
C SER A 239 -4.32 -18.20 1.12
N GLY A 240 -5.56 -18.10 0.63
CA GLY A 240 -6.73 -17.82 1.46
C GLY A 240 -7.00 -18.94 2.48
N LEU A 241 -6.89 -20.20 2.06
CA LEU A 241 -7.05 -21.36 2.96
C LEU A 241 -5.92 -21.44 4.00
N LEU A 242 -4.67 -21.19 3.60
CA LEU A 242 -3.53 -21.08 4.52
C LEU A 242 -3.73 -19.98 5.55
N GLY A 243 -4.19 -18.79 5.12
CA GLY A 243 -4.50 -17.69 6.03
C GLY A 243 -5.64 -18.02 7.00
N ALA A 244 -6.69 -18.71 6.54
CA ALA A 244 -7.77 -19.17 7.41
C ALA A 244 -7.26 -20.19 8.45
N LEU A 245 -6.37 -21.10 8.05
CA LEU A 245 -5.74 -22.06 8.95
C LEU A 245 -4.87 -21.35 10.00
N GLY A 246 -4.08 -20.34 9.62
CA GLY A 246 -3.30 -19.53 10.56
C GLY A 246 -4.18 -18.84 11.61
N ILE A 247 -5.32 -18.28 11.21
CA ILE A 247 -6.29 -17.67 12.15
C ILE A 247 -6.87 -18.72 13.12
N VAL A 248 -7.16 -19.94 12.65
CA VAL A 248 -7.64 -21.02 13.51
C VAL A 248 -6.55 -21.43 14.52
N VAL A 249 -5.29 -21.54 14.08
CA VAL A 249 -4.17 -21.84 14.99
C VAL A 249 -4.01 -20.74 16.04
N LEU A 250 -4.11 -19.46 15.64
CA LEU A 250 -4.06 -18.32 16.55
C LEU A 250 -5.16 -18.39 17.62
N PHE A 251 -6.38 -18.78 17.24
CA PHE A 251 -7.50 -18.91 18.18
C PHE A 251 -7.25 -19.93 19.30
N PHE A 252 -6.52 -21.02 19.00
CA PHE A 252 -6.20 -22.04 20.00
C PHE A 252 -4.87 -21.77 20.73
N SER A 253 -4.06 -20.83 20.25
CA SER A 253 -2.74 -20.57 20.81
C SER A 253 -2.78 -19.69 22.06
N HIS A 254 -2.29 -20.24 23.19
CA HIS A 254 -2.12 -19.54 24.48
C HIS A 254 -0.64 -19.33 24.83
N SER A 255 0.28 -19.63 23.91
CA SER A 255 1.72 -19.58 24.12
C SER A 255 2.41 -18.81 22.99
N TYR A 256 3.39 -17.98 23.37
CA TYR A 256 4.12 -17.05 22.49
C TYR A 256 4.73 -17.74 21.25
N GLY A 257 5.29 -18.94 21.41
CA GLY A 257 5.92 -19.67 20.31
C GLY A 257 4.94 -20.11 19.22
N TYR A 258 3.71 -20.46 19.59
CA TYR A 258 2.68 -20.85 18.63
C TYR A 258 2.11 -19.65 17.87
N ILE A 259 2.08 -18.46 18.49
CA ILE A 259 1.65 -17.22 17.85
C ILE A 259 2.68 -16.74 16.83
N MET A 260 3.98 -16.94 17.11
CA MET A 260 5.04 -16.62 16.15
C MET A 260 5.09 -17.61 14.98
N PHE A 261 4.58 -18.83 15.17
CA PHE A 261 4.51 -19.85 14.13
C PHE A 261 3.26 -19.73 13.23
N ALA A 262 2.15 -19.23 13.78
CA ALA A 262 0.86 -19.09 13.10
C ALA A 262 0.78 -17.89 12.17
#